data_AF-A0A1X7GM01-F1
#
_entry.id   AF-A0A1X7GM01-F1
#
_cell.length_a   1.000
_cell.length_b   1.000
_cell.length_c   1.000
_cell.angle_alpha   90.00
_cell.angle_beta   90.00
_cell.angle_gamma   90.00
#
_symmetry.space_group_name_H-M   'P 1'
#
loop_
_entity.id
_entity.type
_entity.pdbx_description
1 polymer ?
#
loop_
_entity_poly.entity_id
_entity_poly.type
_entity_poly.pdbx_seq_one_letter_code
_entity_poly.pdbx_strand_id
1 'polypeptide(L)'
;MIKFYKIFLSLFFLINLTNISIAKEEFFNEGVKLFEAKKFDDAKFLFERSIVFKPKHADSYLYLAKIYKEQEDLKKEEKNLETTLLIDPTNEEAILLMMEMGIERTNYSKVKELSERFTKVCKNLCDKNGKILQDLKNLEPKNES
;
A
#
# COMPACT_ATOMS: atom_id res chain seq x y z
N MET A 1 25.28 -47.91 0.11
CA MET A 1 24.32 -47.25 -0.80
C MET A 1 23.18 -46.53 -0.07
N ILE A 2 22.47 -47.14 0.89
CA ILE A 2 21.31 -46.51 1.57
C ILE A 2 21.67 -45.26 2.41
N LYS A 3 22.86 -45.19 3.04
CA LYS A 3 23.31 -44.02 3.82
C LYS A 3 23.55 -42.76 2.96
N PHE A 4 24.10 -42.93 1.76
CA PHE A 4 24.32 -41.82 0.81
C PHE A 4 23.02 -41.28 0.25
N TYR A 5 22.04 -42.16 -0.03
CA TYR A 5 20.70 -41.75 -0.46
C TYR A 5 19.97 -40.89 0.59
N LYS A 6 20.10 -41.21 1.89
CA LYS A 6 19.55 -40.40 2.98
C LYS A 6 20.23 -39.02 3.12
N ILE A 7 21.55 -38.95 2.90
CA ILE A 7 22.29 -37.68 2.88
C ILE A 7 21.85 -36.83 1.69
N PHE A 8 21.68 -37.44 0.51
CA PHE A 8 21.23 -36.74 -0.69
C PHE A 8 19.77 -36.25 -0.57
N LEU A 9 18.88 -37.05 0.04
CA LEU A 9 17.51 -36.62 0.35
C LEU A 9 17.47 -35.47 1.37
N SER A 10 18.32 -35.54 2.40
CA SER A 10 18.48 -34.49 3.41
C SER A 10 18.98 -33.18 2.78
N LEU A 11 20.01 -33.27 1.91
CA LEU A 11 20.53 -32.12 1.14
C LEU A 11 19.48 -31.55 0.19
N PHE A 12 18.72 -32.39 -0.52
CA PHE A 12 17.64 -31.93 -1.39
C PHE A 12 16.53 -31.21 -0.61
N PHE A 13 16.19 -31.68 0.59
CA PHE A 13 15.21 -31.03 1.45
C PHE A 13 15.73 -29.69 2.01
N LEU A 14 17.01 -29.60 2.35
CA LEU A 14 17.66 -28.36 2.82
C LEU A 14 17.79 -27.29 1.72
N ILE A 15 18.07 -27.69 0.48
CA ILE A 15 18.16 -26.77 -0.67
C ILE A 15 16.79 -26.17 -1.04
N ASN A 16 15.69 -26.89 -0.79
CA ASN A 16 14.34 -26.37 -1.02
C ASN A 16 13.88 -25.38 0.07
N LEU A 17 14.41 -25.47 1.29
CA LEU A 17 14.05 -24.57 2.40
C LEU A 17 14.69 -23.19 2.28
N THR A 18 15.87 -23.07 1.67
CA THR A 18 16.57 -21.79 1.50
C THR A 18 15.99 -20.93 0.36
N ASN A 19 15.46 -21.56 -0.69
CA ASN A 19 14.85 -20.84 -1.83
C ASN A 19 13.56 -20.10 -1.47
N ILE A 20 12.77 -20.62 -0.53
CA ILE A 20 11.49 -20.01 -0.11
C ILE A 20 11.70 -18.66 0.58
N SER A 21 12.82 -18.48 1.28
CA SER A 21 13.06 -17.27 2.07
C SER A 21 13.58 -16.08 1.26
N ILE A 22 14.32 -16.31 0.16
CA ILE A 22 14.96 -15.24 -0.63
C ILE A 22 13.99 -14.62 -1.63
N ALA A 23 13.12 -15.43 -2.26
CA ALA A 23 12.06 -14.93 -3.15
C ALA A 23 11.02 -14.02 -2.44
N LYS A 24 11.02 -13.99 -1.10
CA LYS A 24 10.00 -13.37 -0.24
C LYS A 24 10.03 -11.82 -0.21
N GLU A 25 11.17 -11.21 -0.53
CA GLU A 25 11.36 -9.75 -0.52
C GLU A 25 11.61 -9.18 -1.93
N GLU A 26 11.84 -10.08 -2.89
CA GLU A 26 12.16 -9.75 -4.27
C GLU A 26 10.96 -9.17 -5.03
N PHE A 27 9.77 -9.76 -4.90
CA PHE A 27 8.59 -9.32 -5.67
C PHE A 27 8.16 -7.88 -5.36
N PHE A 28 8.21 -7.46 -4.09
CA PHE A 28 7.82 -6.09 -3.75
C PHE A 28 8.80 -5.07 -4.36
N ASN A 29 10.10 -5.27 -4.14
CA ASN A 29 11.12 -4.35 -4.62
C ASN A 29 11.16 -4.27 -6.15
N GLU A 30 10.95 -5.38 -6.85
CA GLU A 30 10.81 -5.39 -8.30
C GLU A 30 9.50 -4.73 -8.75
N GLY A 31 8.40 -4.96 -8.02
CA GLY A 31 7.12 -4.27 -8.24
C GLY A 31 7.24 -2.76 -8.15
N VAL A 32 7.98 -2.24 -7.16
CA VAL A 32 8.26 -0.79 -7.02
C VAL A 32 9.02 -0.26 -8.24
N LYS A 33 10.05 -0.96 -8.71
CA LYS A 33 10.81 -0.55 -9.92
C LYS A 33 9.92 -0.49 -11.16
N LEU A 34 9.02 -1.46 -11.32
CA LEU A 34 8.08 -1.49 -12.44
C LEU A 34 7.03 -0.39 -12.32
N PHE A 35 6.56 -0.11 -11.10
CA PHE A 35 5.66 1.00 -10.81
C PHE A 35 6.29 2.35 -11.18
N GLU A 36 7.54 2.59 -10.77
CA GLU A 36 8.31 3.79 -11.14
C GLU A 36 8.51 3.89 -12.65
N ALA A 37 8.68 2.75 -13.34
CA ALA A 37 8.73 2.66 -14.80
C ALA A 37 7.36 2.76 -15.48
N LYS A 38 6.28 3.02 -14.73
CA LYS A 38 4.86 3.10 -15.20
C LYS A 38 4.35 1.82 -15.87
N LYS A 39 4.97 0.67 -15.60
CA LYS A 39 4.52 -0.64 -16.06
C LYS A 39 3.51 -1.20 -15.05
N PHE A 40 2.34 -0.59 -14.99
CA PHE A 40 1.38 -0.83 -13.92
C PHE A 40 0.84 -2.27 -13.87
N ASP A 41 0.61 -2.92 -15.02
CA ASP A 41 0.12 -4.30 -15.03
C ASP A 41 1.16 -5.28 -14.48
N ASP A 42 2.42 -5.13 -14.87
CA ASP A 42 3.52 -5.98 -14.37
C ASP A 42 3.77 -5.70 -12.87
N ALA A 43 3.78 -4.42 -12.47
CA ALA A 43 3.93 -4.03 -11.07
C ALA A 43 2.82 -4.62 -10.19
N LYS A 44 1.57 -4.50 -10.64
CA LYS A 44 0.39 -5.07 -9.99
C LYS A 44 0.55 -6.57 -9.77
N PHE A 45 0.95 -7.31 -10.81
CA PHE A 45 1.18 -8.75 -10.70
C PHE A 45 2.23 -9.09 -9.62
N LEU A 46 3.31 -8.32 -9.53
CA LEU A 46 4.33 -8.53 -8.49
C LEU A 46 3.84 -8.16 -7.08
N PHE A 47 3.04 -7.11 -6.93
CA PHE A 47 2.43 -6.79 -5.63
C PHE A 47 1.43 -7.85 -5.19
N GLU A 48 0.62 -8.39 -6.12
CA GLU A 48 -0.29 -9.52 -5.85
C GLU A 48 0.49 -10.77 -5.42
N ARG A 49 1.60 -11.10 -6.09
CA ARG A 49 2.49 -12.19 -5.65
C ARG A 49 3.10 -11.92 -4.27
N SER A 50 3.54 -10.69 -4.01
CA SER A 50 4.08 -10.30 -2.70
C SER A 50 3.04 -10.55 -1.59
N ILE A 51 1.77 -10.23 -1.84
CA ILE A 51 0.66 -10.49 -0.91
C ILE A 51 0.43 -11.99 -0.69
N VAL A 52 0.55 -12.83 -1.72
CA VAL A 52 0.44 -14.30 -1.55
C VAL A 52 1.45 -14.83 -0.53
N PHE A 53 2.69 -14.33 -0.55
CA PHE A 53 3.74 -14.75 0.38
C PHE A 53 3.73 -14.01 1.73
N LYS A 54 3.31 -12.74 1.73
CA LYS A 54 3.19 -11.88 2.91
C LYS A 54 1.80 -11.21 2.91
N PRO A 55 0.74 -11.90 3.37
CA PRO A 55 -0.64 -11.39 3.31
C PRO A 55 -0.88 -10.10 4.08
N LYS A 56 -0.02 -9.80 5.07
CA LYS A 56 -0.04 -8.57 5.88
C LYS A 56 1.05 -7.56 5.47
N HIS A 57 1.42 -7.52 4.19
CA HIS A 57 2.39 -6.54 3.70
C HIS A 57 1.68 -5.25 3.29
N ALA A 58 1.60 -4.28 4.21
CA ALA A 58 0.85 -3.03 4.01
C ALA A 58 1.27 -2.29 2.72
N ASP A 59 2.57 -2.18 2.45
CA ASP A 59 3.07 -1.44 1.29
C ASP A 59 2.64 -2.07 -0.04
N SER A 60 2.49 -3.41 -0.13
CA SER A 60 1.99 -4.03 -1.36
C SER A 60 0.56 -3.60 -1.67
N TYR A 61 -0.30 -3.48 -0.65
CA TYR A 61 -1.65 -2.95 -0.82
C TYR A 61 -1.63 -1.46 -1.14
N LEU A 62 -0.74 -0.68 -0.52
CA LEU A 62 -0.59 0.74 -0.82
C LEU A 62 -0.22 0.99 -2.28
N TYR A 63 0.75 0.24 -2.81
CA TYR A 63 1.11 0.37 -4.23
C TYR A 63 0.02 -0.12 -5.17
N LEU A 64 -0.75 -1.16 -4.79
CA LEU A 64 -1.96 -1.53 -5.55
C LEU A 64 -2.98 -0.39 -5.56
N ALA A 65 -3.21 0.29 -4.43
CA ALA A 65 -4.09 1.46 -4.38
C ALA A 65 -3.60 2.57 -5.32
N LYS A 66 -2.30 2.90 -5.31
CA LYS A 66 -1.71 3.87 -6.24
C LYS A 66 -1.92 3.49 -7.71
N ILE A 67 -1.77 2.21 -8.05
CA ILE A 67 -2.05 1.72 -9.40
C ILE A 67 -3.53 1.92 -9.76
N TYR A 68 -4.43 1.58 -8.84
CA TYR A 68 -5.86 1.75 -9.10
C TYR A 68 -6.30 3.21 -9.18
N LYS A 69 -5.62 4.10 -8.46
CA LYS A 69 -5.76 5.56 -8.61
C LYS A 69 -5.42 6.01 -10.03
N GLU A 70 -4.27 5.58 -10.56
CA GLU A 70 -3.86 5.87 -11.96
C GLU A 70 -4.81 5.26 -13.00
N GLN A 71 -5.53 4.18 -12.64
CA GLN A 71 -6.54 3.53 -13.48
C GLN A 71 -7.96 4.10 -13.27
N GLU A 72 -8.12 5.09 -12.40
CA GLU A 72 -9.43 5.66 -11.98
C GLU A 72 -10.42 4.60 -11.43
N ASP A 73 -9.91 3.44 -10.95
CA ASP A 73 -10.72 2.40 -10.31
C ASP A 73 -10.86 2.70 -8.81
N LEU A 74 -11.71 3.69 -8.51
CA LEU A 74 -11.96 4.19 -7.15
C LEU A 74 -12.35 3.08 -6.15
N LYS A 75 -13.10 2.07 -6.62
CA LYS A 75 -13.56 0.98 -5.75
C LYS A 75 -12.38 0.11 -5.30
N LYS A 76 -11.45 -0.21 -6.21
CA LYS A 76 -10.28 -0.99 -5.86
C LYS A 76 -9.23 -0.15 -5.14
N GLU A 77 -9.10 1.13 -5.46
CA GLU A 77 -8.27 2.06 -4.70
C GLU A 77 -8.70 2.09 -3.22
N GLU A 78 -9.96 2.43 -2.95
CA GLU A 78 -10.51 2.53 -1.59
C GLU A 78 -10.29 1.22 -0.80
N LYS A 79 -10.62 0.08 -1.40
CA LYS A 79 -10.44 -1.23 -0.77
C LYS A 79 -8.98 -1.51 -0.38
N ASN A 80 -8.02 -1.15 -1.23
CA ASN A 80 -6.61 -1.39 -0.96
C ASN A 80 -6.06 -0.39 0.07
N LEU A 81 -6.53 0.86 0.06
CA LEU A 81 -6.20 1.84 1.12
C LEU A 81 -6.74 1.42 2.48
N GLU A 82 -8.00 0.97 2.55
CA GLU A 82 -8.59 0.42 3.78
C GLU A 82 -7.79 -0.78 4.29
N THR A 83 -7.37 -1.68 3.39
CA THR A 83 -6.55 -2.84 3.76
C THR A 83 -5.17 -2.41 4.27
N THR A 84 -4.55 -1.41 3.63
CA THR A 84 -3.28 -0.81 4.08
C THR A 84 -3.43 -0.28 5.50
N LEU A 85 -4.48 0.52 5.76
CA LEU A 85 -4.74 1.12 7.07
C LEU A 85 -5.21 0.13 8.14
N LEU A 86 -5.74 -1.03 7.74
CA LEU A 86 -6.05 -2.13 8.65
C LEU A 86 -4.78 -2.83 9.12
N ILE A 87 -3.78 -2.97 8.26
CA ILE A 87 -2.50 -3.63 8.56
C ILE A 87 -1.54 -2.66 9.26
N ASP A 88 -1.41 -1.44 8.74
CA ASP A 88 -0.63 -0.35 9.30
C ASP A 88 -1.52 0.89 9.50
N PRO A 89 -2.13 1.03 10.69
CA PRO A 89 -2.97 2.18 11.02
C PRO A 89 -2.23 3.52 11.07
N THR A 90 -0.90 3.53 10.99
CA THR A 90 -0.08 4.75 11.04
C THR A 90 0.51 5.13 9.69
N ASN A 91 0.15 4.41 8.62
CA ASN A 91 0.66 4.66 7.29
C ASN A 91 0.24 6.05 6.78
N GLU A 92 1.18 7.00 6.80
CA GLU A 92 0.92 8.40 6.47
C GLU A 92 0.37 8.56 5.04
N GLU A 93 0.99 7.86 4.08
CA GLU A 93 0.65 7.99 2.67
C GLU A 93 -0.76 7.45 2.38
N ALA A 94 -1.14 6.31 2.97
CA ALA A 94 -2.49 5.78 2.82
C ALA A 94 -3.57 6.71 3.42
N ILE A 95 -3.30 7.37 4.55
CA ILE A 95 -4.22 8.35 5.12
C ILE A 95 -4.35 9.57 4.20
N LEU A 96 -3.25 10.04 3.61
CA LEU A 96 -3.28 11.16 2.66
C LEU A 96 -4.09 10.82 1.40
N LEU A 97 -3.85 9.65 0.79
CA LEU A 97 -4.61 9.21 -0.38
C LEU A 97 -6.11 9.07 -0.07
N MET A 98 -6.48 8.56 1.12
CA MET A 98 -7.89 8.52 1.55
C MET A 98 -8.50 9.92 1.72
N MET A 99 -7.73 10.90 2.20
CA MET A 99 -8.19 12.29 2.28
C MET A 99 -8.37 12.92 0.91
N GLU A 100 -7.43 12.70 -0.03
CA GLU A 100 -7.54 13.14 -1.42
C GLU A 100 -8.80 12.57 -2.08
N MET A 101 -9.02 11.26 -1.99
CA MET A 101 -10.25 10.61 -2.47
C MET A 101 -11.51 11.17 -1.79
N GLY A 102 -11.42 11.52 -0.50
CA GLY A 102 -12.50 12.18 0.23
C GLY A 102 -12.84 13.57 -0.32
N ILE A 103 -11.83 14.35 -0.72
CA ILE A 103 -12.03 15.65 -1.39
C ILE A 103 -12.73 15.46 -2.73
N GLU A 104 -12.22 14.56 -3.57
CA GLU A 104 -12.77 14.27 -4.90
C GLU A 104 -14.24 13.82 -4.84
N ARG A 105 -14.60 13.05 -3.81
CA ARG A 105 -15.96 12.55 -3.58
C ARG A 105 -16.81 13.50 -2.74
N THR A 106 -16.34 14.71 -2.45
CA THR A 106 -17.02 15.70 -1.60
C THR A 106 -17.38 15.20 -0.19
N ASN A 107 -16.68 14.16 0.29
CA ASN A 107 -16.87 13.61 1.63
C ASN A 107 -16.01 14.35 2.66
N TYR A 108 -16.31 15.63 2.84
CA TYR A 108 -15.52 16.55 3.68
C TYR A 108 -15.49 16.16 5.15
N SER A 109 -16.56 15.52 5.65
CA SER A 109 -16.59 14.96 7.01
C SER A 109 -15.49 13.92 7.22
N LYS A 110 -15.33 13.00 6.25
CA LYS A 110 -14.29 11.98 6.30
C LYS A 110 -12.89 12.58 6.23
N VAL A 111 -12.70 13.62 5.41
CA VAL A 111 -11.43 14.34 5.33
C VAL A 111 -11.04 14.96 6.68
N LYS A 112 -12.00 15.60 7.37
CA LYS A 112 -11.75 16.19 8.70
C LYS A 112 -11.37 15.13 9.73
N GLU A 113 -12.11 14.01 9.78
CA GLU A 113 -11.79 12.86 10.65
C GLU A 113 -10.38 12.31 10.40
N LEU A 114 -10.03 12.09 9.12
CA LEU A 114 -8.73 11.57 8.74
C LEU A 114 -7.60 12.56 9.01
N SER A 115 -7.81 13.87 8.85
CA SER A 115 -6.83 14.92 9.17
C SER A 115 -6.51 14.95 10.68
N GLU A 116 -7.52 14.81 11.53
CA GLU A 116 -7.32 14.73 12.98
C GLU A 116 -6.50 13.49 13.36
N ARG A 117 -6.80 12.34 12.74
CA ARG A 117 -6.01 11.11 12.90
C ARG A 117 -4.58 11.32 12.39
N PHE A 118 -4.43 11.90 11.20
CA PHE A 118 -3.14 12.12 10.55
C PHE A 118 -2.21 12.95 11.43
N THR A 119 -2.71 14.04 12.01
CA THR A 119 -1.92 14.90 12.92
C THR A 119 -1.36 14.15 14.14
N LYS A 120 -2.03 13.07 14.59
CA LYS A 120 -1.57 12.26 15.73
C LYS A 120 -0.50 11.23 15.34
N VAL A 121 -0.48 10.79 14.09
CA VAL A 121 0.38 9.68 13.63
C VAL A 121 1.49 10.11 12.68
N CYS A 122 1.37 11.29 12.08
CA CYS A 122 2.31 11.77 11.08
C CYS A 122 3.71 11.95 11.68
N LYS A 123 4.72 11.72 10.84
CA LYS A 123 6.14 11.84 11.15
C LYS A 123 6.87 12.55 10.02
N ASN A 124 6.68 12.08 8.78
CA ASN A 124 7.43 12.55 7.62
C ASN A 124 6.60 13.45 6.70
N LEU A 125 5.28 13.28 6.66
CA LEU A 125 4.39 13.96 5.72
C LEU A 125 3.44 14.95 6.41
N CYS A 126 3.76 15.38 7.63
CA CYS A 126 2.91 16.26 8.43
C CYS A 126 2.54 17.58 7.72
N ASP A 127 3.43 18.10 6.87
CA ASP A 127 3.23 19.31 6.07
C ASP A 127 2.08 19.16 5.05
N LYS A 128 1.83 17.95 4.56
CA LYS A 128 0.78 17.67 3.57
C LYS A 128 -0.63 17.91 4.10
N ASN A 129 -0.85 17.76 5.41
CA ASN A 129 -2.16 17.97 5.99
C ASN A 129 -2.67 19.41 5.80
N GLY A 130 -1.76 20.40 5.95
CA GLY A 130 -2.11 21.80 5.79
C GLY A 130 -2.59 22.13 4.37
N LYS A 131 -1.98 21.50 3.35
CA LYS A 131 -2.40 21.65 1.96
C LYS A 131 -3.82 21.10 1.75
N ILE A 132 -4.09 19.88 2.19
CA ILE A 132 -5.40 19.24 2.05
C ILE A 132 -6.50 20.06 2.74
N LEU A 133 -6.23 20.57 3.94
CA LEU A 133 -7.19 21.43 4.64
C LEU A 133 -7.40 22.77 3.96
N GLN A 134 -6.38 23.31 3.28
CA GLN A 134 -6.52 24.52 2.48
C GLN A 134 -7.39 24.27 1.24
N ASP A 135 -7.16 23.15 0.54
CA ASP A 135 -7.97 22.74 -0.61
C ASP A 135 -9.43 22.55 -0.17
N LEU A 136 -9.66 21.92 0.98
CA LEU A 136 -10.99 21.76 1.55
C LEU A 136 -11.70 23.09 1.81
N LYS A 137 -11.02 24.07 2.44
CA LYS A 137 -11.61 25.40 2.71
C LYS A 137 -12.00 26.17 1.45
N ASN A 138 -11.28 25.95 0.35
CA ASN A 138 -11.58 26.59 -0.92
C ASN A 138 -12.80 25.96 -1.62
N LEU A 139 -13.14 24.72 -1.27
CA LEU A 139 -14.25 23.94 -1.85
C LEU A 139 -15.53 24.00 -1.00
N GLU A 140 -15.39 24.14 0.32
CA GLU A 140 -16.54 24.34 1.20
C GLU A 140 -17.19 25.71 0.92
N PRO A 141 -18.52 25.77 0.75
CA PRO A 141 -19.21 27.05 0.71
C PRO A 141 -18.82 27.84 1.95
N LYS A 142 -18.39 29.09 1.79
CA LYS A 142 -18.29 30.00 2.92
C LYS A 142 -19.70 30.14 3.48
N ASN A 143 -19.99 29.48 4.59
CA ASN A 143 -21.17 29.79 5.37
C ASN A 143 -20.95 31.20 5.92
N GLU A 144 -21.31 32.20 5.12
CA GLU A 144 -21.48 33.58 5.58
C GLU A 144 -22.60 33.54 6.62
N SER A 145 -22.20 33.63 7.88
CA SER A 145 -23.09 33.91 9.02
C SER A 145 -23.05 35.38 9.31
#